data_AF-A0A954FUV2-F1
#
_entry.id   AF-A0A954FUV2-F1
#
_cell.length_a   1.000
_cell.length_b   1.000
_cell.length_c   1.000
_cell.angle_alpha   90.00
_cell.angle_beta   90.00
_cell.angle_gamma   90.00
#
_symmetry.space_group_name_H-M   'P 1'
#
loop_
_entity.id
_entity.type
_entity.pdbx_description
1 polymer ?
#
loop_
_entity_poly.entity_id
_entity_poly.type
_entity_poly.pdbx_seq_one_letter_code
_entity_poly.pdbx_strand_id
1 'polypeptide(L)'
;RAEAEKGNKDRLLPITPEFAEFLEEVPEEERTGPVFNPRANKQYRDRMLPSSVSKIVADIGEKANVVVGEKGNIDKETGERKVRFASAHDLRRSFGFRWSRRVREFELKELMRHESIATTQEFYVEENAQDTARSIWAACQADSRSTSRSTRKNSPKNKKESEHKA
;
A
#
# COMPACT_ATOMS: atom_id res chain seq x y z
N ARG A 1 13.61 13.15 17.20
CA ARG A 1 14.41 14.30 16.73
C ARG A 1 13.96 14.60 15.31
N ALA A 2 13.41 15.79 15.11
CA ALA A 2 12.79 16.27 13.88
C ALA A 2 13.66 16.18 12.61
N GLU A 3 14.98 16.08 12.76
CA GLU A 3 15.98 16.08 11.68
C GLU A 3 15.84 14.94 10.66
N ALA A 4 15.18 13.84 11.01
CA ALA A 4 14.98 12.68 10.12
C ALA A 4 13.64 12.74 9.34
N GLU A 5 12.77 13.69 9.66
CA GLU A 5 11.48 13.86 8.97
C GLU A 5 11.65 14.81 7.77
N LYS A 6 11.08 14.45 6.62
CA LYS A 6 11.17 15.23 5.37
C LYS A 6 10.65 16.68 5.52
N GLY A 7 9.84 16.96 6.54
CA GLY A 7 9.33 18.30 6.86
C GLY A 7 10.01 18.97 8.06
N ASN A 8 11.05 18.36 8.65
CA ASN A 8 11.73 18.79 9.86
C ASN A 8 10.76 19.12 11.03
N LYS A 9 9.68 18.35 11.16
CA LYS A 9 8.70 18.45 12.25
C LYS A 9 8.61 17.10 12.94
N ASP A 10 8.57 17.11 14.27
CA ASP A 10 8.18 15.92 15.02
C ASP A 10 6.66 15.73 14.82
N ARG A 11 6.26 14.60 14.25
CA ARG A 11 4.85 14.25 14.00
C ARG A 11 4.57 12.82 14.45
N LEU A 12 3.38 12.61 15.01
CA LEU A 12 2.82 11.27 15.16
C LEU A 12 2.36 10.79 13.79
N LEU A 13 2.82 9.61 13.39
CA LEU A 13 2.53 9.05 12.08
C LEU A 13 1.91 7.67 12.28
N PRO A 14 0.83 7.34 11.54
CA PRO A 14 0.28 6.00 11.59
C PRO A 14 1.32 5.01 11.08
N ILE A 15 1.37 3.85 11.73
CA ILE A 15 2.05 2.66 11.23
C ILE A 15 1.00 1.62 10.89
N THR A 16 1.33 0.72 9.98
CA THR A 16 0.44 -0.38 9.64
C THR A 16 0.49 -1.45 10.72
N PRO A 17 -0.60 -2.23 10.93
CA PRO A 17 -0.62 -3.28 11.95
C PRO A 17 0.53 -4.27 11.81
N GLU A 18 0.84 -4.70 10.59
CA GLU A 18 1.93 -5.64 10.33
C GLU A 18 3.31 -5.07 10.69
N PHE A 19 3.49 -3.75 10.58
CA PHE A 19 4.73 -3.11 11.01
C PHE A 19 4.77 -2.93 12.53
N ALA A 20 3.63 -2.69 13.19
CA ALA A 20 3.55 -2.66 14.64
C ALA A 20 3.91 -4.03 15.25
N GLU A 21 3.31 -5.11 14.72
CA GLU A 21 3.60 -6.48 15.11
C GLU A 21 5.09 -6.81 14.95
N PHE A 22 5.69 -6.45 13.81
CA PHE A 22 7.13 -6.63 13.57
C PHE A 22 8.01 -5.89 14.61
N LEU A 23 7.59 -4.70 15.06
CA LEU A 23 8.33 -3.97 16.10
C LEU A 23 8.16 -4.60 17.49
N GLU A 24 7.01 -5.22 17.75
CA GLU A 24 6.72 -5.90 19.01
C GLU A 24 7.52 -7.19 19.21
N GLU A 25 8.04 -7.80 18.12
CA GLU A 25 8.95 -8.95 18.18
C GLU A 25 10.23 -8.66 18.98
N VAL A 26 10.62 -7.38 19.12
CA VAL A 26 11.75 -6.97 19.94
C VAL A 26 11.27 -6.77 21.39
N PRO A 27 11.83 -7.52 22.38
CA PRO A 27 11.51 -7.35 23.80
C PRO A 27 11.74 -5.92 24.28
N GLU A 28 10.93 -5.45 25.24
CA GLU A 28 10.94 -4.04 25.66
C GLU A 28 12.32 -3.59 26.19
N GLU A 29 13.00 -4.48 26.91
CA GLU A 29 14.36 -4.29 27.43
C GLU A 29 15.43 -4.13 26.33
N GLU A 30 15.17 -4.63 25.12
CA GLU A 30 16.08 -4.56 23.97
C GLU A 30 15.79 -3.38 23.04
N ARG A 31 14.69 -2.64 23.26
CA ARG A 31 14.25 -1.51 22.40
C ARG A 31 15.11 -0.26 22.56
N THR A 32 16.38 -0.36 22.18
CA THR A 32 17.36 0.74 22.24
C THR A 32 17.97 1.00 20.87
N GLY A 33 18.29 2.27 20.59
CA GLY A 33 18.94 2.67 19.34
C GLY A 33 18.01 2.70 18.11
N PRO A 34 18.57 2.64 16.88
CA PRO A 34 17.80 2.70 15.65
C PRO A 34 17.02 1.40 15.37
N VAL A 35 15.74 1.52 14.99
CA VAL A 35 14.88 0.38 14.57
C VAL A 35 15.53 -0.48 13.49
N PHE A 36 16.08 0.15 12.46
CA PHE A 36 16.89 -0.52 11.44
C PHE A 36 18.32 0.03 11.50
N ASN A 37 19.28 -0.85 11.78
CA ASN A 37 20.69 -0.48 11.90
C ASN A 37 21.59 -1.21 10.88
N PRO A 38 21.42 -0.97 9.56
CA PRO A 38 22.29 -1.57 8.56
C PRO A 38 23.73 -1.09 8.77
N ARG A 39 24.62 -2.04 9.04
CA ARG A 39 26.05 -1.78 9.26
C ARG A 39 26.71 -1.32 7.97
N ALA A 40 27.60 -0.32 8.05
CA ALA A 40 28.29 0.14 6.86
C ALA A 40 29.25 -0.93 6.32
N ASN A 41 29.33 -1.08 5.00
CA ASN A 41 30.27 -2.00 4.35
C ASN A 41 31.74 -1.60 4.56
N LYS A 42 32.01 -0.35 4.97
CA LYS A 42 33.34 0.16 5.26
C LYS A 42 33.44 0.49 6.74
N GLN A 43 34.50 0.01 7.40
CA GLN A 43 34.74 0.12 8.85
C GLN A 43 34.85 1.56 9.40
N TYR A 44 34.94 2.57 8.54
CA TYR A 44 35.09 3.98 8.94
C TYR A 44 33.77 4.68 9.34
N ARG A 45 32.62 4.01 9.25
CA ARG A 45 31.32 4.57 9.67
C ARG A 45 30.52 3.51 10.42
N ASP A 46 29.85 3.94 11.48
CA ASP A 46 29.04 3.05 12.31
C ASP A 46 27.76 2.58 11.59
N ARG A 47 27.23 3.40 10.67
CA ARG A 47 25.97 3.12 9.98
C ARG A 47 26.04 3.38 8.49
N MET A 48 25.31 2.57 7.73
CA MET A 48 25.18 2.72 6.29
C MET A 48 24.46 4.02 5.91
N LEU A 49 24.92 4.65 4.84
CA LEU A 49 24.26 5.81 4.24
C LEU A 49 22.93 5.42 3.57
N PRO A 50 21.90 6.30 3.59
CA PRO A 50 20.64 6.03 2.88
C PRO A 50 20.80 5.75 1.39
N SER A 51 21.79 6.38 0.74
CA SER A 51 22.11 6.14 -0.67
C SER A 51 22.69 4.75 -0.90
N SER A 52 23.52 4.26 0.03
CA SER A 52 24.06 2.90 -0.02
C SER A 52 22.97 1.85 0.21
N VAL A 53 22.06 2.08 1.16
CA VAL A 53 20.89 1.20 1.36
C VAL A 53 20.03 1.17 0.10
N SER A 54 19.72 2.33 -0.48
CA SER A 54 18.93 2.42 -1.71
C SER A 54 19.57 1.66 -2.87
N LYS A 55 20.90 1.73 -3.00
CA LYS A 55 21.64 0.98 -4.00
C LYS A 55 21.53 -0.54 -3.78
N ILE A 56 21.74 -1.01 -2.54
CA ILE A 56 21.61 -2.44 -2.22
C ILE A 56 20.21 -2.95 -2.55
N VAL A 57 19.16 -2.20 -2.22
CA VAL A 57 17.77 -2.58 -2.55
C VAL A 57 17.58 -2.68 -4.07
N ALA A 58 18.14 -1.76 -4.85
CA ALA A 58 18.09 -1.84 -6.31
C ALA A 58 18.87 -3.05 -6.85
N ASP A 59 20.06 -3.32 -6.32
CA ASP A 59 20.87 -4.48 -6.67
C ASP A 59 20.13 -5.80 -6.35
N ILE A 60 19.36 -5.83 -5.25
CA ILE A 60 18.48 -6.96 -4.91
C ILE A 60 17.37 -7.11 -5.95
N GLY A 61 16.72 -6.01 -6.35
CA GLY A 61 15.67 -6.03 -7.38
C GLY A 61 16.16 -6.53 -8.74
N GLU A 62 17.37 -6.13 -9.14
CA GLU A 62 18.05 -6.61 -10.35
C GLU A 62 18.39 -8.10 -10.24
N LYS A 63 19.01 -8.54 -9.14
CA LYS A 63 19.31 -9.97 -8.90
C LYS A 63 18.07 -10.85 -8.82
N ALA A 64 16.98 -10.32 -8.28
CA ALA A 64 15.68 -10.99 -8.24
C ALA A 64 14.94 -10.94 -9.59
N ASN A 65 15.50 -10.25 -10.59
CA ASN A 65 14.93 -10.08 -11.91
C ASN A 65 13.50 -9.47 -11.90
N VAL A 66 13.24 -8.54 -10.98
CA VAL A 66 11.93 -7.87 -10.88
C VAL A 66 11.93 -6.64 -11.78
N VAL A 67 11.45 -6.81 -13.02
CA VAL A 67 11.36 -5.74 -14.02
C VAL A 67 10.16 -4.84 -13.76
N VAL A 68 10.39 -3.54 -13.66
CA VAL A 68 9.36 -2.49 -13.44
C VAL A 68 9.24 -1.51 -14.60
N GLY A 69 9.95 -1.76 -15.70
CA GLY A 69 9.84 -0.99 -16.94
C GLY A 69 10.93 -1.32 -17.95
N GLU A 70 10.61 -1.12 -19.23
CA GLU A 70 11.53 -1.44 -20.34
C GLU A 70 12.62 -0.38 -20.53
N LYS A 71 12.40 0.84 -20.03
CA LYS A 71 13.30 1.99 -20.23
C LYS A 71 13.81 2.52 -18.89
N GLY A 72 14.94 1.99 -18.46
CA GLY A 72 15.73 2.46 -17.32
C GLY A 72 16.82 3.46 -17.72
N ASN A 73 17.87 3.50 -16.91
CA ASN A 73 19.01 4.40 -17.13
C ASN A 73 19.79 4.02 -18.40
N ILE A 74 20.41 5.03 -19.02
CA ILE A 74 21.31 4.82 -20.15
C ILE A 74 22.57 4.14 -19.63
N ASP A 75 22.94 3.02 -20.26
CA ASP A 75 24.25 2.42 -20.07
C ASP A 75 25.33 3.38 -20.63
N LYS A 76 26.31 3.70 -19.80
CA LYS A 76 27.41 4.58 -20.19
C LYS A 76 28.36 3.92 -21.19
N GLU A 77 28.39 2.59 -21.25
CA GLU A 77 29.28 1.85 -22.15
C GLU A 77 28.62 1.58 -23.51
N THR A 78 27.37 1.14 -23.53
CA THR A 78 26.66 0.79 -24.78
C THR A 78 25.83 1.93 -25.35
N GLY A 79 25.49 2.95 -24.55
CA GLY A 79 24.58 4.04 -24.94
C GLY A 79 23.12 3.63 -25.00
N GLU A 80 22.79 2.36 -24.73
CA GLU A 80 21.42 1.84 -24.76
C GLU A 80 20.71 2.02 -23.42
N ARG A 81 19.37 2.05 -23.43
CA ARG A 81 18.61 2.07 -22.18
C ARG A 81 18.58 0.67 -21.57
N LYS A 82 19.07 0.55 -20.34
CA LYS A 82 18.92 -0.68 -19.56
C LYS A 82 17.47 -0.91 -19.18
N VAL A 83 17.11 -2.16 -18.95
CA VAL A 83 15.85 -2.51 -18.28
C VAL A 83 15.82 -1.87 -16.89
N ARG A 84 14.64 -1.40 -16.47
CA ARG A 84 14.44 -0.82 -15.14
C ARG A 84 14.02 -1.93 -14.17
N PHE A 85 14.84 -2.18 -13.16
CA PHE A 85 14.53 -3.12 -12.08
C PHE A 85 13.95 -2.43 -10.84
N ALA A 86 13.28 -3.21 -10.00
CA ALA A 86 12.64 -2.73 -8.78
C ALA A 86 13.65 -2.05 -7.82
N SER A 87 13.25 -0.91 -7.29
CA SER A 87 14.03 -0.13 -6.32
C SER A 87 13.24 0.11 -5.03
N ALA A 88 13.88 0.74 -4.04
CA ALA A 88 13.20 1.18 -2.82
C ALA A 88 12.00 2.11 -3.10
N HIS A 89 12.07 2.89 -4.18
CA HIS A 89 10.96 3.75 -4.59
C HIS A 89 9.77 2.93 -5.11
N ASP A 90 10.03 1.84 -5.85
CA ASP A 90 8.98 0.96 -6.35
C ASP A 90 8.32 0.18 -5.21
N LEU A 91 9.09 -0.27 -4.20
CA LEU A 91 8.51 -0.86 -2.98
C LEU A 91 7.53 0.09 -2.29
N ARG A 92 7.90 1.37 -2.17
CA ARG A 92 7.02 2.40 -1.61
C ARG A 92 5.77 2.62 -2.47
N ARG A 93 5.90 2.66 -3.81
CA ARG A 93 4.74 2.76 -4.71
C ARG A 93 3.82 1.55 -4.57
N SER A 94 4.36 0.34 -4.57
CA SER A 94 3.57 -0.90 -4.40
C SER A 94 2.89 -0.98 -3.03
N PHE A 95 3.51 -0.42 -1.99
CA PHE A 95 2.88 -0.27 -0.67
C PHE A 95 1.68 0.68 -0.74
N GLY A 96 1.86 1.90 -1.27
CA GLY A 96 0.78 2.87 -1.42
C GLY A 96 -0.38 2.35 -2.27
N PHE A 97 -0.08 1.69 -3.38
CA PHE A 97 -1.08 1.06 -4.27
C PHE A 97 -1.89 -0.06 -3.59
N ARG A 98 -1.31 -0.78 -2.63
CA ARG A 98 -2.05 -1.81 -1.89
C ARG A 98 -2.94 -1.19 -0.82
N TRP A 99 -2.49 -0.14 -0.15
CA TRP A 99 -3.24 0.53 0.91
C TRP A 99 -4.34 1.46 0.38
N SER A 100 -4.15 2.02 -0.81
CA SER A 100 -5.16 2.65 -1.69
C SER A 100 -6.53 1.98 -1.69
N ARG A 101 -6.54 0.66 -1.72
CA ARG A 101 -7.78 -0.13 -1.82
C ARG A 101 -8.46 -0.36 -0.47
N ARG A 102 -7.85 0.11 0.63
CA ARG A 102 -8.22 -0.21 2.01
C ARG A 102 -8.56 1.02 2.84
N VAL A 103 -7.97 2.16 2.53
CA VAL A 103 -8.11 3.40 3.30
C VAL A 103 -8.50 4.57 2.39
N ARG A 104 -9.06 5.63 2.99
CA ARG A 104 -9.43 6.86 2.29
C ARG A 104 -8.18 7.63 1.86
N GLU A 105 -8.35 8.53 0.89
CA GLU A 105 -7.25 9.26 0.27
C GLU A 105 -6.46 10.11 1.27
N PHE A 106 -7.14 10.74 2.23
CA PHE A 106 -6.50 11.51 3.29
C PHE A 106 -5.69 10.65 4.26
N GLU A 107 -6.23 9.50 4.66
CA GLU A 107 -5.54 8.53 5.55
C GLU A 107 -4.29 7.98 4.85
N LEU A 108 -4.41 7.73 3.55
CA LEU A 108 -3.31 7.24 2.74
C LEU A 108 -2.22 8.28 2.52
N LYS A 109 -2.59 9.56 2.36
CA LYS A 109 -1.63 10.66 2.31
C LYS A 109 -0.79 10.70 3.60
N GLU A 110 -1.43 10.55 4.75
CA GLU A 110 -0.75 10.51 6.05
C GLU A 110 0.16 9.28 6.17
N LEU A 111 -0.34 8.10 5.81
CA LEU A 111 0.42 6.85 5.82
C LEU A 111 1.65 6.92 4.89
N MET A 112 1.47 7.48 3.69
CA MET A 112 2.53 7.68 2.72
C MET A 112 3.44 8.84 3.11
N ARG A 113 3.06 9.77 3.98
CA ARG A 113 3.82 10.99 4.31
C ARG A 113 4.04 11.89 3.09
N HIS A 114 3.01 12.01 2.25
CA HIS A 114 3.02 12.95 1.14
C HIS A 114 2.62 14.35 1.61
N GLU A 115 3.33 15.37 1.16
CA GLU A 115 3.04 16.76 1.50
C GLU A 115 1.72 17.23 0.87
N SER A 116 1.52 16.86 -0.40
CA SER A 116 0.32 17.17 -1.17
C SER A 116 -0.55 15.93 -1.39
N ILE A 117 -1.87 16.15 -1.39
CA ILE A 117 -2.84 15.12 -1.79
C ILE A 117 -2.72 14.80 -3.29
N ALA A 118 -2.30 15.77 -4.12
CA ALA A 118 -2.12 15.58 -5.55
C ALA A 118 -1.09 14.48 -5.85
N THR A 119 0.05 14.49 -5.14
CA THR A 119 1.07 13.43 -5.20
C THR A 119 0.52 12.06 -4.80
N THR A 120 -0.54 12.01 -4.00
CA THR A 120 -1.18 10.76 -3.59
C THR A 120 -2.15 10.28 -4.67
N GLN A 121 -2.92 11.20 -5.25
CA GLN A 121 -3.88 10.91 -6.33
C GLN A 121 -3.21 10.49 -7.65
N GLU A 122 -2.06 11.05 -8.01
CA GLU A 122 -1.32 10.67 -9.23
C GLU A 122 -1.01 9.17 -9.28
N PHE A 123 -0.80 8.52 -8.13
CA PHE A 123 -0.55 7.09 -8.06
C PHE A 123 -1.83 6.21 -8.15
N TYR A 124 -3.03 6.81 -8.09
CA TYR A 124 -4.32 6.09 -8.16
C TYR A 124 -5.01 6.20 -9.51
N VAL A 125 -4.69 7.21 -10.31
CA VAL A 125 -5.31 7.37 -11.64
C VAL A 125 -4.83 6.31 -12.62
N GLU A 126 -3.68 5.65 -12.37
CA GLU A 126 -3.31 4.38 -13.02
C GLU A 126 -4.13 3.19 -12.48
N GLU A 127 -5.44 3.39 -12.30
CA GLU A 127 -6.35 2.29 -12.09
C GLU A 127 -6.29 1.39 -13.33
N ASN A 128 -5.86 0.15 -13.13
CA ASN A 128 -6.05 -0.89 -14.14
C ASN A 128 -7.56 -0.97 -14.37
N ALA A 129 -8.03 -0.56 -15.55
CA ALA A 129 -9.45 -0.52 -15.90
C ALA A 129 -10.20 -1.83 -15.56
N GLN A 130 -9.47 -2.95 -15.51
CA GLN A 130 -9.96 -4.26 -15.07
C GLN A 130 -10.29 -4.34 -13.56
N ASP A 131 -9.50 -3.70 -12.69
CA ASP A 131 -9.81 -3.59 -11.25
C ASP A 131 -11.02 -2.67 -11.03
N THR A 132 -11.07 -1.52 -11.72
CA THR A 132 -12.24 -0.61 -11.69
C THR A 132 -13.50 -1.33 -12.15
N ALA A 133 -13.41 -2.06 -13.27
CA ALA A 133 -14.51 -2.87 -13.77
C ALA A 133 -14.94 -3.92 -12.73
N ARG A 134 -14.00 -4.63 -12.10
CA ARG A 134 -14.33 -5.60 -11.03
C ARG A 134 -15.06 -4.95 -9.86
N SER A 135 -14.64 -3.78 -9.40
CA SER A 135 -15.31 -3.04 -8.33
C SER A 135 -16.72 -2.60 -8.72
N ILE A 136 -16.90 -2.04 -9.93
CA ILE A 136 -18.21 -1.64 -10.47
C ILE A 136 -19.15 -2.85 -10.54
N TRP A 137 -18.70 -3.95 -11.15
CA TRP A 137 -19.48 -5.18 -11.27
C TRP A 137 -19.82 -5.82 -9.92
N ALA A 138 -18.91 -5.75 -8.93
CA ALA A 138 -19.17 -6.23 -7.58
C ALA A 138 -20.26 -5.40 -6.88
N ALA A 139 -20.22 -4.07 -7.02
CA ALA A 139 -21.23 -3.17 -6.46
C ALA A 139 -22.63 -3.43 -7.06
N CYS A 140 -22.74 -3.52 -8.39
CA CYS A 140 -24.02 -3.83 -9.05
C CYS A 140 -24.59 -5.19 -8.65
N GLN A 141 -23.73 -6.20 -8.46
CA GLN A 141 -24.16 -7.53 -8.00
C GLN A 141 -24.60 -7.53 -6.52
N ALA A 142 -23.99 -6.72 -5.66
CA ALA A 142 -24.40 -6.57 -4.27
C ALA A 142 -25.82 -5.97 -4.17
N ASP A 143 -26.11 -4.95 -4.98
CA ASP A 143 -27.44 -4.34 -5.04
C ASP A 143 -28.52 -5.32 -5.52
N SER A 144 -28.27 -6.05 -6.61
CA SER A 144 -29.23 -7.04 -7.12
C SER A 144 -29.54 -8.16 -6.10
N ARG A 145 -28.54 -8.61 -5.33
CA ARG A 145 -28.74 -9.58 -4.24
C ARG A 145 -29.56 -8.99 -3.10
N SER A 146 -29.35 -7.72 -2.75
CA SER A 146 -30.14 -7.02 -1.74
C SER A 146 -31.63 -6.92 -2.14
N THR A 147 -31.90 -6.56 -3.40
CA THR A 147 -33.27 -6.49 -3.93
C THR A 147 -33.97 -7.85 -3.93
N SER A 148 -33.26 -8.92 -4.29
CA SER A 148 -33.80 -10.30 -4.29
C SER A 148 -34.11 -10.85 -2.88
N ARG A 149 -33.43 -10.34 -1.85
CA ARG A 149 -33.65 -10.73 -0.45
C ARG A 149 -34.86 -10.01 0.16
N SER A 150 -35.12 -8.78 -0.29
CA SER A 150 -36.29 -7.99 0.12
C SER A 150 -37.60 -8.59 -0.42
N THR A 151 -37.61 -9.06 -1.67
CA THR A 151 -38.81 -9.66 -2.29
C THR A 151 -39.23 -11.00 -1.67
N ARG A 152 -38.30 -11.79 -1.11
CA ARG A 152 -38.63 -13.03 -0.38
C ARG A 152 -39.33 -12.81 0.96
N LYS A 153 -39.20 -11.64 1.60
CA LYS A 153 -39.87 -11.34 2.88
C LYS A 153 -41.34 -10.92 2.72
N ASN A 154 -41.75 -10.46 1.54
CA ASN A 154 -43.11 -9.99 1.26
C ASN A 154 -43.96 -11.04 0.51
N SER A 155 -43.81 -12.33 0.84
CA SER A 155 -44.80 -13.33 0.41
C SER A 155 -46.01 -13.31 1.36
N PRO A 156 -47.23 -13.01 0.90
CA PRO A 156 -48.39 -12.91 1.78
C PRO A 156 -48.78 -14.27 2.35
N LYS A 157 -48.86 -14.37 3.69
CA LYS A 157 -49.49 -15.49 4.40
C LYS A 157 -50.97 -15.53 4.01
N ASN A 158 -51.37 -16.54 3.25
CA ASN A 158 -52.77 -16.84 2.93
C ASN A 158 -53.53 -17.12 4.23
N LYS A 159 -54.37 -16.18 4.70
CA LYS A 159 -55.34 -16.42 5.77
C LYS A 159 -56.52 -17.21 5.20
N LYS A 160 -56.62 -18.49 5.56
CA LYS A 160 -57.88 -19.25 5.56
C LYS A 160 -58.48 -19.11 6.95
N GLU A 161 -59.74 -18.65 7.02
CA GLU A 161 -60.71 -18.81 8.12
C GLU A 161 -61.85 -17.81 7.85
N SER A 162 -63.14 -18.07 7.98
CA SER A 162 -63.99 -19.25 8.15
C SER A 162 -65.40 -18.65 8.26
N GLU A 163 -66.34 -19.09 7.42
CA GLU A 163 -67.75 -18.66 7.51
C GLU A 163 -68.32 -18.97 8.90
N HIS A 164 -68.90 -17.96 9.56
CA HIS A 164 -69.69 -18.13 10.77
C HIS A 164 -71.16 -18.24 10.40
N LYS A 165 -71.77 -19.34 10.87
CA LYS A 165 -73.20 -19.60 10.94
C LYS A 165 -73.95 -18.48 11.66
N ALA A 166 -75.15 -18.19 11.16
CA ALA A 166 -76.35 -17.95 11.96
C ALA A 166 -77.47 -18.82 11.36
#